data_AF-A0A8E5HNI5-F1
#
_entry.id   AF-A0A8E5HNI5-F1
#
_cell.length_a   1.000
_cell.length_b   1.000
_cell.length_c   1.000
_cell.angle_alpha   90.00
_cell.angle_beta   90.00
_cell.angle_gamma   90.00
#
_symmetry.space_group_name_H-M   'P 1'
#
loop_
_entity.id
_entity.type
_entity.pdbx_description
1 polymer ?
#
loop_
_entity_poly.entity_id
_entity_poly.type
_entity_poly.pdbx_seq_one_letter_code
_entity_poly.pdbx_strand_id
1 'polypeptide(L)'
;MPRLPPWLSRQARCHSPNLAALIPACRDLQCSKNELRWLTDFVERTVFEGCNKARRLRDLCQKRGRGVPLQYILGSQPFGHLEILCKPGVLIPRPETEAYTHYLADLITSGQGLGGDPCTQDLRIADFCTGTGCISLLLYSLLRQSFRHLHVEGVDVSLEAVDLARRNITHNQTLGNMGKSEPGNEVSFSRKDIFNDQDIAAMEDKGCDVLISNPPYISPKVWDYGHGQLGYSVRKYEPRLALVPSQQIPTPSGWQHQDVFYARLLDIALRLRPKIALFELGDEMQARRILSGLFQHEISAVSKAENLLA
;
A
#
# COMPACT_ATOMS: atom_id res chain seq x y z
N MET A 1 -9.65 15.87 -17.32
CA MET A 1 -10.17 14.53 -17.70
C MET A 1 -10.99 14.66 -18.99
N PRO A 2 -10.75 13.82 -20.02
CA PRO A 2 -11.49 13.89 -21.28
C PRO A 2 -12.99 13.59 -21.06
N ARG A 3 -13.86 14.20 -21.86
CA ARG A 3 -15.31 13.93 -21.81
C ARG A 3 -15.60 12.51 -22.27
N LEU A 4 -16.55 11.83 -21.62
CA LEU A 4 -17.03 10.53 -22.06
C LEU A 4 -17.96 10.70 -23.27
N PRO A 5 -17.83 9.86 -24.30
CA PRO A 5 -18.71 9.95 -25.45
C PRO A 5 -20.14 9.54 -25.07
N PRO A 6 -21.18 10.29 -25.49
CA PRO A 6 -22.57 9.97 -25.16
C PRO A 6 -23.02 8.57 -25.61
N TRP A 7 -22.43 8.03 -26.69
CA TRP A 7 -22.75 6.70 -27.20
C TRP A 7 -22.39 5.59 -26.20
N LEU A 8 -21.33 5.74 -25.42
CA LEU A 8 -20.90 4.74 -24.45
C LEU A 8 -21.93 4.56 -23.33
N SER A 9 -22.45 5.67 -22.80
CA SER A 9 -23.54 5.62 -21.81
C SER A 9 -24.85 5.09 -22.39
N ARG A 10 -25.13 5.34 -23.67
CA ARG A 10 -26.31 4.78 -24.36
C ARG A 10 -26.17 3.27 -24.52
N GLN A 11 -25.01 2.80 -25.00
CA GLN A 11 -24.71 1.37 -25.15
C GLN A 11 -24.80 0.63 -23.81
N ALA A 12 -24.25 1.20 -22.73
CA ALA A 12 -24.35 0.61 -21.40
C ALA A 12 -25.82 0.52 -20.90
N ARG A 13 -26.65 1.53 -21.18
CA ARG A 13 -28.08 1.52 -20.84
C ARG A 13 -28.87 0.43 -21.56
N CYS A 14 -28.48 0.07 -22.79
CA CYS A 14 -29.09 -1.06 -23.51
C CYS A 14 -28.86 -2.40 -22.81
N HIS A 15 -27.79 -2.53 -22.01
CA HIS A 15 -27.53 -3.71 -21.20
C HIS A 15 -28.25 -3.66 -19.84
N SER A 16 -28.01 -2.62 -19.04
CA SER A 16 -28.73 -2.40 -17.78
C SER A 16 -28.52 -0.98 -17.23
N PRO A 17 -29.46 -0.45 -16.41
CA PRO A 17 -29.27 0.83 -15.73
C PRO A 17 -28.08 0.80 -14.75
N ASN A 18 -27.78 -0.36 -14.15
CA ASN A 18 -26.64 -0.53 -13.25
C ASN A 18 -25.32 -0.40 -14.00
N LEU A 19 -25.20 -1.03 -15.17
CA LEU A 19 -24.00 -0.92 -15.99
C LEU A 19 -23.75 0.53 -16.42
N ALA A 20 -24.82 1.23 -16.83
CA ALA A 20 -24.74 2.64 -17.19
C ALA A 20 -24.29 3.54 -16.03
N ALA A 21 -24.65 3.20 -14.79
CA ALA A 21 -24.22 3.94 -13.60
C ALA A 21 -22.72 3.82 -13.32
N LEU A 22 -22.05 2.76 -13.79
CA LEU A 22 -20.62 2.52 -13.59
C LEU A 22 -19.74 3.25 -14.62
N ILE A 23 -20.27 3.57 -15.79
CA ILE A 23 -19.54 4.21 -16.90
C ILE A 23 -18.77 5.48 -16.49
N PRO A 24 -19.32 6.41 -15.68
CA PRO A 24 -18.56 7.59 -15.26
C PRO A 24 -17.25 7.26 -14.53
N ALA A 25 -17.20 6.13 -13.83
CA ALA A 25 -16.08 5.72 -13.00
C ALA A 25 -15.11 4.78 -13.73
N CYS A 26 -15.64 3.80 -14.46
CA CYS A 26 -14.82 2.83 -15.22
C CYS A 26 -14.33 3.38 -16.55
N ARG A 27 -15.09 4.31 -17.16
CA ARG A 27 -14.83 4.91 -18.47
C ARG A 27 -14.73 3.96 -19.66
N ASP A 28 -14.94 2.67 -19.43
CA ASP A 28 -14.89 1.58 -20.39
C ASP A 28 -16.02 0.58 -20.10
N LEU A 29 -16.61 0.02 -21.17
CA LEU A 29 -17.75 -0.88 -21.07
C LEU A 29 -17.36 -2.23 -20.46
N GLN A 30 -16.18 -2.77 -20.82
CA GLN A 30 -15.74 -4.08 -20.34
C GLN A 30 -15.36 -4.00 -18.87
N CYS A 31 -14.64 -2.95 -18.47
CA CYS A 31 -14.36 -2.63 -17.07
C CYS A 31 -15.65 -2.49 -16.25
N SER A 32 -16.65 -1.76 -16.77
CA SER A 32 -17.97 -1.67 -16.10
C SER A 32 -18.68 -3.02 -15.97
N LYS A 33 -18.56 -3.92 -16.95
CA LYS A 33 -19.15 -5.28 -16.86
C LYS A 33 -18.47 -6.09 -15.76
N ASN A 34 -17.15 -6.03 -15.67
CA ASN A 34 -16.39 -6.72 -14.63
C ASN A 34 -16.76 -6.19 -13.24
N GLU A 35 -16.81 -4.87 -13.05
CA GLU A 35 -17.21 -4.27 -11.78
C GLU A 35 -18.67 -4.58 -11.41
N LEU A 36 -19.59 -4.60 -12.39
CA LEU A 36 -20.97 -4.98 -12.15
C LEU A 36 -21.08 -6.43 -11.66
N ARG A 37 -20.31 -7.36 -12.24
CA ARG A 37 -20.24 -8.75 -11.78
C ARG A 37 -19.78 -8.80 -10.32
N TRP A 38 -18.66 -8.16 -9.99
CA TRP A 38 -18.15 -8.15 -8.61
C TRP A 38 -19.13 -7.53 -7.60
N LEU A 39 -19.81 -6.44 -7.96
CA LEU A 39 -20.83 -5.84 -7.11
C LEU A 39 -22.05 -6.76 -6.94
N THR A 40 -22.40 -7.54 -7.96
CA THR A 40 -23.49 -8.51 -7.90
C THR A 40 -23.11 -9.65 -6.95
N ASP A 41 -21.94 -10.26 -7.15
CA ASP A 41 -21.40 -11.32 -6.29
C ASP A 41 -21.32 -10.86 -4.82
N PHE A 42 -20.88 -9.62 -4.59
CA PHE A 42 -20.82 -9.02 -3.26
C PHE A 42 -22.20 -8.91 -2.62
N VAL A 43 -23.21 -8.43 -3.34
CA VAL A 43 -24.58 -8.33 -2.84
C VAL A 43 -25.17 -9.71 -2.56
N GLU A 44 -24.87 -10.71 -3.38
CA GLU A 44 -25.34 -12.07 -3.18
C GLU A 44 -24.79 -12.70 -1.90
N ARG A 45 -23.51 -12.44 -1.59
CA ARG A 45 -22.83 -12.97 -0.39
C ARG A 45 -23.18 -12.23 0.90
N THR A 46 -23.46 -10.92 0.82
CA THR A 46 -23.57 -10.07 2.03
C THR A 46 -25.00 -9.73 2.43
N VAL A 47 -25.98 -9.94 1.56
CA VAL A 47 -27.38 -9.55 1.81
C VAL A 47 -28.23 -10.77 2.09
N PHE A 48 -28.77 -10.84 3.32
CA PHE A 48 -29.64 -11.92 3.80
C PHE A 48 -30.97 -12.01 3.03
N GLU A 49 -31.60 -13.19 3.11
CA GLU A 49 -32.92 -13.44 2.53
C GLU A 49 -33.97 -12.47 3.12
N GLY A 50 -34.86 -11.96 2.25
CA GLY A 50 -35.85 -10.94 2.60
C GLY A 50 -35.41 -9.48 2.40
N CYS A 51 -34.11 -9.21 2.23
CA CYS A 51 -33.63 -7.87 1.88
C CYS A 51 -33.68 -7.62 0.35
N ASN A 52 -33.93 -6.37 -0.06
CA ASN A 52 -34.02 -6.00 -1.47
C ASN A 52 -32.63 -5.92 -2.14
N LYS A 53 -32.10 -7.07 -2.58
CA LYS A 53 -30.81 -7.21 -3.28
C LYS A 53 -30.69 -6.27 -4.48
N ALA A 54 -31.76 -6.13 -5.28
CA ALA A 54 -31.77 -5.26 -6.45
C ALA A 54 -31.59 -3.78 -6.08
N ARG A 55 -32.22 -3.31 -4.99
CA ARG A 55 -32.02 -1.95 -4.47
C ARG A 55 -30.59 -1.77 -3.98
N ARG A 56 -30.06 -2.72 -3.22
CA ARG A 56 -28.68 -2.65 -2.73
C ARG A 56 -27.68 -2.55 -3.88
N LEU A 57 -27.81 -3.39 -4.91
CA LEU A 57 -26.93 -3.36 -6.09
C LEU A 57 -27.00 -2.01 -6.81
N ARG A 58 -28.21 -1.46 -7.00
CA ARG A 58 -28.39 -0.11 -7.58
C ARG A 58 -27.64 0.95 -6.77
N ASP A 59 -27.78 0.94 -5.45
CA ASP A 59 -27.14 1.92 -4.56
C ASP A 59 -25.61 1.83 -4.64
N LEU A 60 -25.05 0.61 -4.69
CA LEU A 60 -23.61 0.41 -4.83
C LEU A 60 -23.09 0.89 -6.20
N CYS A 61 -23.81 0.57 -7.29
CA CYS A 61 -23.45 1.04 -8.63
C CYS A 61 -23.48 2.58 -8.71
N GLN A 62 -24.46 3.22 -8.08
CA GLN A 62 -24.53 4.68 -8.01
C GLN A 62 -23.38 5.28 -7.19
N LYS A 63 -23.02 4.68 -6.04
CA LYS A 63 -21.84 5.12 -5.27
C LYS A 63 -20.57 5.03 -6.11
N ARG A 64 -20.37 3.89 -6.79
CA ARG A 64 -19.21 3.70 -7.67
C ARG A 64 -19.19 4.72 -8.80
N GLY A 65 -20.33 4.98 -9.44
CA GLY A 65 -20.50 6.02 -10.46
C GLY A 65 -20.18 7.45 -10.01
N ARG A 66 -20.30 7.75 -8.70
CA ARG A 66 -19.87 9.02 -8.09
C ARG A 66 -18.36 9.06 -7.81
N GLY A 67 -17.64 8.04 -8.25
CA GLY A 67 -16.19 7.91 -8.14
C GLY A 67 -15.71 7.33 -6.81
N VAL A 68 -16.58 6.78 -5.95
CA VAL A 68 -16.12 6.06 -4.75
C VAL A 68 -15.27 4.87 -5.20
N PRO A 69 -14.08 4.62 -4.61
CA PRO A 69 -13.28 3.44 -4.93
C PRO A 69 -14.08 2.16 -4.76
N LEU A 70 -13.95 1.23 -5.71
CA LEU A 70 -14.64 -0.05 -5.64
C LEU A 70 -14.25 -0.83 -4.37
N GLN A 71 -13.00 -0.74 -3.96
CA GLN A 71 -12.44 -1.41 -2.79
C GLN A 71 -13.07 -0.94 -1.49
N TYR A 72 -13.39 0.36 -1.38
CA TYR A 72 -14.15 0.87 -0.24
C TYR A 72 -15.62 0.47 -0.28
N ILE A 73 -16.17 0.16 -1.45
CA ILE A 73 -17.53 -0.35 -1.60
C ILE A 73 -17.59 -1.84 -1.21
N LEU A 74 -16.62 -2.63 -1.68
CA LEU A 74 -16.50 -4.06 -1.37
C LEU A 74 -15.99 -4.31 0.05
N GLY A 75 -15.24 -3.36 0.62
CA GLY A 75 -14.65 -3.44 1.95
C GLY A 75 -13.31 -4.17 1.99
N SER A 76 -12.84 -4.72 0.87
CA SER A 76 -11.55 -5.40 0.76
C SER A 76 -11.00 -5.36 -0.67
N GLN A 77 -9.73 -5.76 -0.83
CA GLN A 77 -9.06 -6.04 -2.09
C GLN A 77 -8.05 -7.19 -1.88
N PRO A 78 -7.88 -8.10 -2.86
CA PRO A 78 -6.79 -9.08 -2.85
C PRO A 78 -5.42 -8.40 -2.85
N PHE A 79 -4.45 -9.05 -2.19
CA PHE A 79 -3.03 -8.69 -2.21
C PHE A 79 -2.21 -9.97 -1.99
N GLY A 80 -1.63 -10.54 -3.04
CA GLY A 80 -1.12 -11.91 -3.03
C GLY A 80 -2.25 -12.91 -2.76
N HIS A 81 -2.01 -13.82 -1.81
CA HIS A 81 -3.04 -14.77 -1.35
C HIS A 81 -3.90 -14.23 -0.19
N LEU A 82 -3.71 -12.97 0.20
CA LEU A 82 -4.42 -12.34 1.31
C LEU A 82 -5.62 -11.53 0.85
N GLU A 83 -6.61 -11.37 1.72
CA GLU A 83 -7.70 -10.43 1.56
C GLU A 83 -7.46 -9.23 2.49
N ILE A 84 -7.22 -8.06 1.93
CA ILE A 84 -6.88 -6.86 2.70
C ILE A 84 -8.12 -5.98 2.81
N LEU A 85 -8.62 -5.79 4.03
CA LEU A 85 -9.72 -4.88 4.32
C LEU A 85 -9.33 -3.45 3.95
N CYS A 86 -10.25 -2.77 3.28
CA CYS A 86 -10.11 -1.40 2.80
C CYS A 86 -11.21 -0.54 3.41
N LYS A 87 -10.84 0.63 3.95
CA LYS A 87 -11.80 1.63 4.43
C LYS A 87 -11.35 3.05 4.07
N PRO A 88 -12.28 4.02 3.95
CA PRO A 88 -11.92 5.43 3.88
C PRO A 88 -10.98 5.83 5.02
N GLY A 89 -10.01 6.68 4.73
CA GLY A 89 -8.98 7.11 5.69
C GLY A 89 -7.66 6.34 5.61
N VAL A 90 -7.60 5.22 4.86
CA VAL A 90 -6.37 4.43 4.66
C VAL A 90 -6.18 4.13 3.17
N LEU A 91 -4.93 4.22 2.70
CA LEU A 91 -4.56 3.99 1.30
C LEU A 91 -4.98 2.59 0.83
N ILE A 92 -5.54 2.49 -0.38
CA ILE A 92 -5.89 1.19 -0.97
C ILE A 92 -4.60 0.52 -1.50
N PRO A 93 -4.33 -0.77 -1.16
CA PRO A 93 -3.18 -1.49 -1.69
C PRO A 93 -3.12 -1.46 -3.21
N ARG A 94 -1.92 -1.28 -3.78
CA ARG A 94 -1.72 -1.19 -5.22
C ARG A 94 -1.09 -2.47 -5.79
N PRO A 95 -1.43 -2.87 -7.03
CA PRO A 95 -0.81 -4.03 -7.68
C PRO A 95 0.72 -3.90 -7.83
N GLU A 96 1.22 -2.68 -8.03
CA GLU A 96 2.65 -2.40 -8.11
C GLU A 96 3.34 -2.71 -6.76
N THR A 97 2.68 -2.35 -5.65
CA THR A 97 3.11 -2.68 -4.29
C THR A 97 3.14 -4.20 -4.05
N GLU A 98 2.15 -4.92 -4.56
CA GLU A 98 2.10 -6.39 -4.50
C GLU A 98 3.28 -7.01 -5.25
N ALA A 99 3.57 -6.53 -6.46
CA ALA A 99 4.62 -7.07 -7.31
C ALA A 99 6.01 -6.97 -6.67
N TYR A 100 6.40 -5.80 -6.14
CA TYR A 100 7.72 -5.71 -5.49
C TYR A 100 7.75 -6.43 -4.13
N THR A 101 6.61 -6.61 -3.46
CA THR A 101 6.57 -7.35 -2.19
C THR A 101 6.88 -8.82 -2.43
N HIS A 102 6.33 -9.40 -3.51
CA HIS A 102 6.71 -10.73 -3.97
C HIS A 102 8.19 -10.81 -4.37
N TYR A 103 8.66 -9.85 -5.17
CA TYR A 103 10.07 -9.80 -5.56
C TYR A 103 11.01 -9.78 -4.35
N LEU A 104 10.70 -8.97 -3.33
CA LEU A 104 11.50 -8.92 -2.10
C LEU A 104 11.48 -10.25 -1.35
N ALA A 105 10.32 -10.91 -1.25
CA ALA A 105 10.23 -12.22 -0.62
C ALA A 105 11.08 -13.26 -1.36
N ASP A 106 11.07 -13.26 -2.69
CA ASP A 106 11.87 -14.15 -3.53
C ASP A 106 13.38 -13.86 -3.37
N LEU A 107 13.76 -12.58 -3.34
CA LEU A 107 15.15 -12.15 -3.09
C LEU A 107 15.64 -12.68 -1.72
N ILE A 108 14.84 -12.47 -0.68
CA ILE A 108 15.14 -12.89 0.70
C ILE A 108 15.27 -14.42 0.80
N THR A 109 14.32 -15.17 0.23
CA THR A 109 14.31 -16.64 0.29
C THR A 109 15.41 -17.28 -0.55
N SER A 110 15.86 -16.63 -1.62
CA SER A 110 17.01 -17.06 -2.42
C SER A 110 18.37 -16.89 -1.70
N GLY A 111 18.37 -16.31 -0.48
CA GLY A 111 19.57 -16.05 0.31
C GLY A 111 20.39 -14.83 -0.17
N GLN A 112 19.90 -14.11 -1.19
CA GLN A 112 20.52 -12.89 -1.68
C GLN A 112 20.30 -11.73 -0.69
N GLY A 113 21.34 -10.93 -0.46
CA GLY A 113 21.28 -9.73 0.38
C GLY A 113 21.42 -9.95 1.89
N LEU A 114 20.92 -11.05 2.45
CA LEU A 114 20.98 -11.31 3.91
C LEU A 114 22.25 -12.01 4.39
N GLY A 115 22.84 -12.85 3.53
CA GLY A 115 24.03 -13.67 3.82
C GLY A 115 23.74 -14.83 4.79
N GLY A 116 24.02 -16.06 4.35
CA GLY A 116 23.78 -17.28 5.15
C GLY A 116 22.51 -18.04 4.77
N ASP A 117 22.25 -19.16 5.47
CA ASP A 117 21.07 -20.00 5.24
C ASP A 117 19.84 -19.43 5.97
N PRO A 118 18.76 -19.05 5.25
CA PRO A 118 17.47 -18.63 5.80
C PRO A 118 16.97 -19.50 6.96
N CYS A 119 17.11 -20.83 6.87
CA CYS A 119 16.55 -21.76 7.84
C CYS A 119 17.21 -21.66 9.22
N THR A 120 18.38 -21.04 9.31
CA THR A 120 19.19 -20.92 10.53
C THR A 120 19.24 -19.51 11.10
N GLN A 121 18.70 -18.52 10.38
CA GLN A 121 18.79 -17.11 10.77
C GLN A 121 17.44 -16.55 11.24
N ASP A 122 17.54 -15.52 12.07
CA ASP A 122 16.42 -14.67 12.46
C ASP A 122 16.30 -13.54 11.43
N LEU A 123 15.08 -13.08 11.16
CA LEU A 123 14.81 -11.99 10.23
C LEU A 123 13.92 -10.94 10.86
N ARG A 124 14.39 -9.68 10.84
CA ARG A 124 13.63 -8.52 11.33
C ARG A 124 13.32 -7.56 10.19
N ILE A 125 12.03 -7.37 9.92
CA ILE A 125 11.52 -6.51 8.86
C ILE A 125 10.80 -5.31 9.49
N ALA A 126 11.17 -4.10 9.06
CA ALA A 126 10.49 -2.86 9.41
C ALA A 126 9.78 -2.26 8.19
N ASP A 127 8.47 -2.10 8.27
CA ASP A 127 7.63 -1.52 7.22
C ASP A 127 7.14 -0.13 7.65
N PHE A 128 7.74 0.92 7.08
CA PHE A 128 7.42 2.31 7.37
C PHE A 128 6.29 2.82 6.47
N CYS A 129 5.35 3.55 7.07
CA CYS A 129 4.12 3.99 6.39
C CYS A 129 3.23 2.80 5.97
N THR A 130 3.08 1.82 6.88
CA THR A 130 2.48 0.50 6.57
C THR A 130 1.03 0.56 6.08
N GLY A 131 0.27 1.62 6.40
CA GLY A 131 -1.09 1.80 5.93
C GLY A 131 -2.01 0.64 6.34
N THR A 132 -2.47 -0.14 5.36
CA THR A 132 -3.32 -1.32 5.60
C THR A 132 -2.57 -2.52 6.19
N GLY A 133 -1.24 -2.46 6.27
CA GLY A 133 -0.40 -3.60 6.63
C GLY A 133 -0.16 -4.58 5.49
N CYS A 134 -0.59 -4.28 4.25
CA CYS A 134 -0.54 -5.23 3.14
C CYS A 134 0.86 -5.80 2.86
N ILE A 135 1.90 -4.95 2.86
CA ILE A 135 3.30 -5.36 2.69
C ILE A 135 3.72 -6.28 3.84
N SER A 136 3.61 -5.79 5.08
CA SER A 136 3.96 -6.53 6.30
C SER A 136 3.29 -7.91 6.37
N LEU A 137 1.99 -7.98 6.09
CA LEU A 137 1.22 -9.22 6.16
C LEU A 137 1.64 -10.20 5.07
N LEU A 138 1.83 -9.73 3.84
CA LEU A 138 2.23 -10.60 2.74
C LEU A 138 3.65 -11.15 2.95
N LEU A 139 4.60 -10.29 3.35
CA LEU A 139 5.96 -10.74 3.70
C LEU A 139 5.92 -11.75 4.84
N TYR A 140 5.15 -11.50 5.89
CA TYR A 140 4.99 -12.45 6.99
C TYR A 140 4.48 -13.81 6.49
N SER A 141 3.41 -13.82 5.69
CA SER A 141 2.84 -15.07 5.18
C SER A 141 3.79 -15.84 4.25
N LEU A 142 4.56 -15.14 3.41
CA LEU A 142 5.49 -15.77 2.48
C LEU A 142 6.76 -16.29 3.18
N LEU A 143 7.25 -15.60 4.21
CA LEU A 143 8.57 -15.85 4.79
C LEU A 143 8.55 -16.66 6.09
N ARG A 144 7.41 -16.76 6.79
CA ARG A 144 7.34 -17.39 8.13
C ARG A 144 7.80 -18.85 8.20
N GLN A 145 7.84 -19.56 7.07
CA GLN A 145 8.31 -20.95 7.00
C GLN A 145 9.79 -21.06 6.58
N SER A 146 10.39 -19.95 6.14
CA SER A 146 11.77 -19.91 5.63
C SER A 146 12.80 -19.52 6.69
N PHE A 147 12.36 -18.95 7.82
CA PHE A 147 13.24 -18.41 8.87
C PHE A 147 12.98 -19.08 10.21
N ARG A 148 14.01 -19.14 11.05
CA ARG A 148 13.88 -19.67 12.43
C ARG A 148 12.95 -18.79 13.25
N HIS A 149 13.22 -17.48 13.23
CA HIS A 149 12.37 -16.47 13.83
C HIS A 149 12.15 -15.33 12.83
N LEU A 150 10.89 -14.95 12.62
CA LEU A 150 10.50 -13.84 11.76
C LEU A 150 9.74 -12.79 12.59
N HIS A 151 10.28 -11.57 12.62
CA HIS A 151 9.64 -10.42 13.24
C HIS A 151 9.35 -9.37 12.17
N VAL A 152 8.08 -9.08 11.95
CA VAL A 152 7.65 -8.01 11.04
C VAL A 152 6.96 -6.92 11.85
N GLU A 153 7.52 -5.71 11.90
CA GLU A 153 6.94 -4.54 12.55
C GLU A 153 6.53 -3.51 11.49
N GLY A 154 5.22 -3.31 11.32
CA GLY A 154 4.68 -2.23 10.51
C GLY A 154 4.38 -1.00 11.37
N VAL A 155 4.77 0.17 10.91
CA VAL A 155 4.57 1.43 11.64
C VAL A 155 3.88 2.49 10.79
N ASP A 156 2.97 3.23 11.41
CA ASP A 156 2.26 4.34 10.76
C ASP A 156 1.99 5.47 11.76
N VAL A 157 1.94 6.70 11.27
CA VAL A 157 1.55 7.86 12.10
C VAL A 157 0.04 7.87 12.36
N SER A 158 -0.75 7.28 11.46
CA SER A 158 -2.20 7.20 11.52
C SER A 158 -2.68 6.03 12.40
N LEU A 159 -3.38 6.37 13.50
CA LEU A 159 -4.07 5.37 14.32
C LEU A 159 -5.09 4.55 13.51
N GLU A 160 -5.79 5.19 12.58
CA GLU A 160 -6.79 4.51 11.76
C GLU A 160 -6.19 3.44 10.85
N ALA A 161 -4.96 3.66 10.39
CA ALA A 161 -4.17 2.72 9.58
C ALA A 161 -3.67 1.56 10.45
N VAL A 162 -3.05 1.86 11.60
CA VAL A 162 -2.59 0.84 12.57
C VAL A 162 -3.73 -0.09 13.00
N ASP A 163 -4.90 0.46 13.34
CA ASP A 163 -6.06 -0.33 13.73
C ASP A 163 -6.61 -1.18 12.57
N LEU A 164 -6.56 -0.66 11.33
CA LEU A 164 -6.94 -1.43 10.15
C LEU A 164 -5.97 -2.59 9.90
N ALA A 165 -4.66 -2.34 10.00
CA ALA A 165 -3.62 -3.35 9.84
C ALA A 165 -3.76 -4.48 10.87
N ARG A 166 -4.05 -4.16 12.14
CA ARG A 166 -4.38 -5.15 13.18
C ARG A 166 -5.62 -5.96 12.84
N ARG A 167 -6.69 -5.32 12.35
CA ARG A 167 -7.89 -6.06 11.89
C ARG A 167 -7.60 -6.95 10.70
N ASN A 168 -6.67 -6.57 9.81
CA ASN A 168 -6.25 -7.39 8.68
C ASN A 168 -5.51 -8.67 9.12
N ILE A 169 -4.78 -8.64 10.24
CA ILE A 169 -4.25 -9.87 10.87
C ILE A 169 -5.40 -10.83 11.18
N THR A 170 -6.34 -10.36 12.00
CA THR A 170 -7.46 -11.20 12.47
C THR A 170 -8.33 -11.68 11.32
N HIS A 171 -8.57 -10.83 10.32
CA HIS A 171 -9.34 -11.17 9.14
C HIS A 171 -8.70 -12.31 8.35
N ASN A 172 -7.41 -12.21 8.01
CA ASN A 172 -6.74 -13.25 7.23
C ASN A 172 -6.53 -14.55 8.03
N GLN A 173 -6.37 -14.46 9.35
CA GLN A 173 -6.36 -15.64 10.22
C GLN A 173 -7.73 -16.33 10.26
N THR A 174 -8.82 -15.57 10.26
CA THR A 174 -10.19 -16.11 10.25
C THR A 174 -10.52 -16.78 8.92
N LEU A 175 -10.04 -16.22 7.81
CA LEU A 175 -10.19 -16.80 6.48
C LEU A 175 -9.28 -18.03 6.25
N GLY A 176 -8.29 -18.27 7.11
CA GLY A 176 -7.29 -19.32 6.91
C GLY A 176 -6.22 -18.97 5.88
N ASN A 177 -6.17 -17.73 5.40
CA ASN A 177 -5.17 -17.26 4.44
C ASN A 177 -3.81 -17.01 5.10
N MET A 178 -3.77 -16.86 6.43
CA MET A 178 -2.55 -16.60 7.19
C MET A 178 -2.55 -17.39 8.50
N GLY A 179 -1.40 -18.00 8.83
CA GLY A 179 -1.21 -18.66 10.11
C GLY A 179 -1.22 -17.68 11.29
N LYS A 180 -1.47 -18.20 12.50
CA LYS A 180 -1.36 -17.39 13.72
C LYS A 180 0.09 -17.04 14.03
N SER A 181 0.28 -15.96 14.77
CA SER A 181 1.59 -15.65 15.36
C SER A 181 1.96 -16.74 16.36
N GLU A 182 3.22 -17.16 16.31
CA GLU A 182 3.79 -18.22 17.15
C GLU A 182 5.03 -17.65 17.85
N PRO A 183 5.50 -18.25 18.94
CA PRO A 183 6.74 -17.83 19.58
C PRO A 183 7.89 -17.78 18.55
N GLY A 184 8.48 -16.60 18.36
CA GLY A 184 9.53 -16.35 17.37
C GLY A 184 9.03 -15.96 15.97
N ASN A 185 7.72 -16.06 15.67
CA ASN A 185 7.14 -15.65 14.38
C ASN A 185 5.97 -14.70 14.58
N GLU A 186 6.23 -13.39 14.54
CA GLU A 186 5.26 -12.34 14.82
C GLU A 186 5.16 -11.28 13.72
N VAL A 187 3.95 -10.78 13.55
CA VAL A 187 3.65 -9.56 12.80
C VAL A 187 2.90 -8.62 13.72
N SER A 188 3.39 -7.39 13.84
CA SER A 188 2.85 -6.40 14.76
C SER A 188 2.76 -5.02 14.12
N PHE A 189 1.85 -4.21 14.65
CA PHE A 189 1.63 -2.85 14.18
C PHE A 189 1.62 -1.88 15.36
N SER A 190 2.39 -0.80 15.23
CA SER A 190 2.50 0.24 16.25
C SER A 190 2.40 1.63 15.63
N ARG A 191 1.88 2.59 16.40
CA ARG A 191 1.85 3.99 15.97
C ARG A 191 3.22 4.61 16.24
N LYS A 192 3.88 5.08 15.19
CA LYS A 192 5.14 5.84 15.27
C LYS A 192 5.18 6.88 14.17
N ASP A 193 5.81 8.01 14.46
CA ASP A 193 6.13 9.02 13.47
C ASP A 193 7.58 8.84 13.03
N ILE A 194 7.81 8.65 11.73
CA ILE A 194 9.17 8.45 11.21
C ILE A 194 10.05 9.69 11.42
N PHE A 195 9.44 10.88 11.53
CA PHE A 195 10.14 12.14 11.79
C PHE A 195 10.38 12.39 13.29
N ASN A 196 9.89 11.50 14.18
CA ASN A 196 10.18 11.55 15.60
C ASN A 196 11.39 10.66 15.94
N ASP A 197 12.49 11.26 16.41
CA ASP A 197 13.72 10.53 16.71
C ASP A 197 13.61 9.54 17.87
N GLN A 198 12.69 9.75 18.82
CA GLN A 198 12.46 8.81 19.94
C GLN A 198 11.78 7.54 19.43
N ASP A 199 10.82 7.68 18.52
CA ASP A 199 10.15 6.55 17.90
C ASP A 199 11.13 5.68 17.09
N ILE A 200 12.06 6.31 16.36
CA ILE A 200 13.11 5.61 15.62
C ILE A 200 14.15 4.99 16.57
N ALA A 201 14.55 5.68 17.64
CA ALA A 201 15.49 5.14 18.62
C ALA A 201 14.96 3.83 19.26
N ALA A 202 13.66 3.77 19.57
CA ALA A 202 13.03 2.56 20.11
C ALA A 202 13.04 1.35 19.15
N MET A 203 13.33 1.56 17.86
CA MET A 203 13.50 0.49 16.86
C MET A 203 14.97 0.06 16.71
N GLU A 204 15.91 0.96 16.98
CA GLU A 204 17.35 0.70 16.91
C GLU A 204 17.77 -0.45 17.83
N ASP A 205 17.27 -0.45 19.07
CA ASP A 205 17.56 -1.49 20.07
C ASP A 205 17.09 -2.88 19.65
N LYS A 206 16.11 -2.96 18.74
CA LYS A 206 15.56 -4.23 18.26
C LYS A 206 16.34 -4.80 17.07
N GLY A 207 17.14 -3.99 16.37
CA GLY A 207 17.75 -4.34 15.09
C GLY A 207 16.75 -4.45 13.94
N CYS A 208 17.24 -4.28 12.71
CA CYS A 208 16.47 -4.34 11.48
C CYS A 208 17.35 -4.93 10.38
N ASP A 209 16.91 -6.00 9.72
CA ASP A 209 17.61 -6.61 8.58
C ASP A 209 17.06 -6.07 7.25
N VAL A 210 15.75 -5.84 7.20
CA VAL A 210 15.04 -5.36 6.01
C VAL A 210 14.21 -4.15 6.37
N LEU A 211 14.45 -3.05 5.66
CA LEU A 211 13.68 -1.83 5.77
C LEU A 211 12.88 -1.65 4.48
N ILE A 212 11.56 -1.54 4.60
CA ILE A 212 10.67 -1.32 3.46
C ILE A 212 9.74 -0.13 3.70
N SER A 213 9.40 0.60 2.64
CA SER A 213 8.40 1.67 2.73
C SER A 213 7.73 1.98 1.39
N ASN A 214 6.41 2.21 1.44
CA ASN A 214 5.68 2.95 0.42
C ASN A 214 5.24 4.30 1.01
N PRO A 215 6.13 5.32 1.02
CA PRO A 215 5.84 6.58 1.67
C PRO A 215 4.96 7.51 0.80
N PRO A 216 4.37 8.56 1.38
CA PRO A 216 3.74 9.64 0.60
C PRO A 216 4.76 10.36 -0.29
N TYR A 217 4.62 10.26 -1.61
CA TYR A 217 5.59 10.82 -2.57
C TYR A 217 4.99 11.78 -3.62
N ILE A 218 3.69 12.05 -3.57
CA ILE A 218 3.03 12.94 -4.54
C ILE A 218 3.26 14.40 -4.16
N SER A 219 3.66 15.20 -5.15
CA SER A 219 3.86 16.63 -4.92
C SER A 219 2.55 17.36 -4.60
N PRO A 220 2.58 18.37 -3.70
CA PRO A 220 1.41 19.22 -3.45
C PRO A 220 0.88 19.88 -4.72
N LYS A 221 1.76 20.27 -5.65
CA LYS A 221 1.37 20.86 -6.92
C LYS A 221 0.56 19.89 -7.79
N VAL A 222 0.97 18.62 -7.86
CA VAL A 222 0.23 17.58 -8.60
C VAL A 222 -1.11 17.31 -7.93
N TRP A 223 -1.17 17.29 -6.60
CA TRP A 223 -2.42 17.13 -5.87
C TRP A 223 -3.42 18.28 -6.12
N ASP A 224 -2.95 19.52 -5.99
CA ASP A 224 -3.79 20.72 -6.05
C ASP A 224 -4.16 21.08 -7.51
N TYR A 225 -3.19 20.97 -8.44
CA TYR A 225 -3.28 21.51 -9.81
C TYR A 225 -3.03 20.50 -10.93
N GLY A 226 -2.64 19.25 -10.63
CA GLY A 226 -2.33 18.19 -11.60
C GLY A 226 -3.58 17.59 -12.26
N HIS A 227 -4.40 18.43 -12.89
CA HIS A 227 -5.66 18.05 -13.51
C HIS A 227 -5.51 16.86 -14.48
N GLY A 228 -5.88 15.67 -14.02
CA GLY A 228 -5.84 14.44 -14.83
C GLY A 228 -4.60 13.55 -14.64
N GLN A 229 -3.62 13.97 -13.84
CA GLN A 229 -2.47 13.13 -13.44
C GLN A 229 -2.84 12.18 -12.29
N LEU A 230 -3.76 12.59 -11.42
CA LEU A 230 -4.35 11.73 -10.39
C LEU A 230 -5.79 11.35 -10.77
N GLY A 231 -6.16 10.10 -10.53
CA GLY A 231 -7.53 9.64 -10.70
C GLY A 231 -8.50 10.46 -9.83
N TYR A 232 -9.68 10.79 -10.37
CA TYR A 232 -10.72 11.54 -9.65
C TYR A 232 -11.09 10.88 -8.32
N SER A 233 -11.13 9.54 -8.31
CA SER A 233 -11.38 8.70 -7.13
C SER A 233 -10.31 8.92 -6.06
N VAL A 234 -9.04 8.87 -6.45
CA VAL A 234 -7.87 9.01 -5.55
C VAL A 234 -7.93 10.37 -4.84
N ARG A 235 -8.02 11.46 -5.62
CA ARG A 235 -8.02 12.82 -5.06
C ARG A 235 -9.20 13.11 -4.13
N LYS A 236 -10.34 12.43 -4.33
CA LYS A 236 -11.58 12.72 -3.60
C LYS A 236 -11.80 11.84 -2.38
N TYR A 237 -11.35 10.58 -2.40
CA TYR A 237 -11.73 9.60 -1.39
C TYR A 237 -10.55 9.01 -0.62
N GLU A 238 -9.34 9.03 -1.17
CA GLU A 238 -8.16 8.51 -0.49
C GLU A 238 -7.49 9.58 0.38
N PRO A 239 -6.89 9.19 1.52
CA PRO A 239 -6.36 10.15 2.48
C PRO A 239 -5.17 10.92 1.90
N ARG A 240 -5.24 12.25 1.95
CA ARG A 240 -4.11 13.12 1.55
C ARG A 240 -2.83 12.77 2.31
N LEU A 241 -2.95 12.43 3.60
CA LEU A 241 -1.83 12.05 4.46
C LEU A 241 -1.00 10.88 3.90
N ALA A 242 -1.63 9.91 3.23
CA ALA A 242 -0.94 8.75 2.67
C ALA A 242 -0.35 9.02 1.27
N LEU A 243 -0.60 10.19 0.68
CA LEU A 243 -0.27 10.50 -0.71
C LEU A 243 0.69 11.68 -0.81
N VAL A 244 0.48 12.73 0.00
CA VAL A 244 1.23 13.98 -0.07
C VAL A 244 1.91 14.25 1.28
N PRO A 245 3.23 14.50 1.29
CA PRO A 245 3.92 14.95 2.50
C PRO A 245 3.25 16.17 3.14
N SER A 246 3.19 16.19 4.47
CA SER A 246 2.64 17.33 5.21
C SER A 246 3.54 18.56 5.05
N GLN A 247 2.93 19.72 4.78
CA GLN A 247 3.65 21.00 4.67
C GLN A 247 4.39 21.40 5.95
N GLN A 248 4.04 20.80 7.09
CA GLN A 248 4.71 21.03 8.37
C GLN A 248 6.06 20.32 8.49
N ILE A 249 6.33 19.34 7.61
CA ILE A 249 7.59 18.60 7.62
C ILE A 249 8.69 19.49 7.01
N PRO A 250 9.79 19.77 7.75
CA PRO A 250 10.90 20.54 7.22
C PRO A 250 11.52 19.82 6.02
N THR A 251 11.85 20.56 4.96
CA THR A 251 12.53 19.99 3.79
C THR A 251 14.04 20.18 3.96
N PRO A 252 14.84 19.11 4.00
CA PRO A 252 16.29 19.23 4.06
C PRO A 252 16.86 19.98 2.84
N SER A 253 18.01 20.64 3.04
CA SER A 253 18.70 21.32 1.93
C SER A 253 19.02 20.34 0.80
N GLY A 254 18.78 20.74 -0.45
CA GLY A 254 19.00 19.91 -1.63
C GLY A 254 17.85 18.95 -1.98
N TRP A 255 16.85 18.80 -1.12
CA TRP A 255 15.69 17.94 -1.38
C TRP A 255 14.45 18.74 -1.82
N GLN A 256 13.60 18.11 -2.63
CA GLN A 256 12.27 18.64 -2.90
C GLN A 256 11.30 18.17 -1.82
N HIS A 257 10.29 18.99 -1.49
CA HIS A 257 9.35 18.65 -0.42
C HIS A 257 8.62 17.31 -0.63
N GLN A 258 8.31 16.97 -1.88
CA GLN A 258 7.69 15.69 -2.23
C GLN A 258 8.60 14.47 -2.01
N ASP A 259 9.90 14.70 -1.85
CA ASP A 259 10.92 13.66 -1.69
C ASP A 259 11.40 13.56 -0.21
N VAL A 260 10.79 14.32 0.71
CA VAL A 260 11.26 14.47 2.11
C VAL A 260 11.24 13.18 2.91
N PHE A 261 10.27 12.29 2.63
CA PHE A 261 10.22 10.97 3.27
C PHE A 261 11.44 10.13 2.91
N TYR A 262 11.94 10.22 1.67
CA TYR A 262 13.12 9.45 1.27
C TYR A 262 14.38 9.95 1.96
N ALA A 263 14.56 11.27 2.08
CA ALA A 263 15.67 11.82 2.87
C ALA A 263 15.68 11.23 4.29
N ARG A 264 14.52 11.25 4.96
CA ARG A 264 14.38 10.72 6.30
C ARG A 264 14.56 9.20 6.36
N LEU A 265 14.05 8.45 5.38
CA LEU A 265 14.24 7.00 5.31
C LEU A 265 15.71 6.62 5.11
N LEU A 266 16.51 7.45 4.42
CA LEU A 266 17.95 7.26 4.33
C LEU A 266 18.66 7.51 5.67
N ASP A 267 18.25 8.53 6.43
CA ASP A 267 18.74 8.74 7.80
C ASP A 267 18.43 7.54 8.70
N ILE A 268 17.18 7.04 8.62
CA ILE A 268 16.73 5.87 9.38
C ILE A 268 17.52 4.62 8.96
N ALA A 269 17.73 4.41 7.66
CA ALA A 269 18.52 3.28 7.17
C ALA A 269 19.98 3.37 7.62
N LEU A 270 20.58 4.56 7.67
CA LEU A 270 21.93 4.74 8.21
C LEU A 270 22.00 4.36 9.69
N ARG A 271 20.96 4.65 10.45
CA ARG A 271 20.86 4.38 11.89
C ARG A 271 20.58 2.90 12.19
N LEU A 272 19.56 2.33 11.55
CA LEU A 272 19.13 0.94 11.73
C LEU A 272 20.04 -0.08 11.04
N ARG A 273 20.86 0.36 10.08
CA ARG A 273 21.81 -0.46 9.32
C ARG A 273 21.20 -1.75 8.75
N PRO A 274 20.07 -1.67 8.02
CA PRO A 274 19.48 -2.85 7.39
C PRO A 274 20.42 -3.40 6.33
N LYS A 275 20.35 -4.71 6.11
CA LYS A 275 21.05 -5.38 5.02
C LYS A 275 20.39 -5.07 3.67
N ILE A 276 19.06 -4.89 3.68
CA ILE A 276 18.25 -4.55 2.49
C ILE A 276 17.35 -3.35 2.82
N ALA A 277 17.35 -2.33 1.97
CA ALA A 277 16.40 -1.23 2.02
C ALA A 277 15.65 -1.13 0.68
N LEU A 278 14.31 -1.17 0.72
CA LEU A 278 13.46 -1.13 -0.47
C LEU A 278 12.40 -0.02 -0.35
N PHE A 279 12.33 0.85 -1.35
CA PHE A 279 11.40 1.98 -1.36
C PHE A 279 10.56 2.02 -2.64
N GLU A 280 9.24 2.16 -2.51
CA GLU A 280 8.39 2.52 -3.66
C GLU A 280 8.68 3.98 -4.05
N LEU A 281 8.93 4.22 -5.33
CA LEU A 281 9.16 5.53 -5.92
C LEU A 281 8.05 5.83 -6.92
N GLY A 282 7.70 7.11 -7.09
CA GLY A 282 6.67 7.54 -8.04
C GLY A 282 7.09 7.36 -9.50
N ASP A 283 7.71 8.38 -10.09
CA ASP A 283 8.12 8.36 -11.50
C ASP A 283 9.66 8.31 -11.67
N GLU A 284 10.11 8.07 -12.90
CA GLU A 284 11.54 8.01 -13.22
C GLU A 284 12.28 9.31 -12.86
N MET A 285 11.61 10.46 -13.00
CA MET A 285 12.19 11.74 -12.64
C MET A 285 12.41 11.87 -11.13
N GLN A 286 11.48 11.36 -10.32
CA GLN A 286 11.62 11.26 -8.88
C GLN A 286 12.72 10.27 -8.50
N ALA A 287 12.77 9.10 -9.14
CA ALA A 287 13.83 8.13 -8.91
C ALA A 287 15.22 8.74 -9.13
N ARG A 288 15.43 9.48 -10.23
CA ARG A 288 16.70 10.17 -10.50
C ARG A 288 17.05 11.21 -9.43
N ARG A 289 16.08 11.96 -8.92
CA ARG A 289 16.31 12.94 -7.83
C ARG A 289 16.71 12.25 -6.53
N ILE A 290 15.99 11.19 -6.17
CA ILE A 290 16.27 10.41 -4.95
C ILE A 290 17.65 9.75 -5.04
N LEU A 291 18.02 9.19 -6.19
CA LEU A 291 19.36 8.65 -6.42
C LEU A 291 20.44 9.72 -6.30
N SER A 292 20.21 10.92 -6.86
CA SER A 292 21.13 12.04 -6.67
C SER A 292 21.29 12.42 -5.20
N GLY A 293 20.19 12.43 -4.43
CA GLY A 293 20.22 12.66 -2.99
C GLY A 293 20.96 11.55 -2.24
N LEU A 294 20.72 10.29 -2.61
CA LEU A 294 21.39 9.12 -2.06
C LEU A 294 22.91 9.20 -2.23
N PHE A 295 23.40 9.54 -3.43
CA PHE A 295 24.84 9.63 -3.68
C PHE A 295 25.53 10.76 -2.88
N GLN A 296 24.77 11.78 -2.48
CA GLN A 296 25.25 12.86 -1.62
C GLN A 296 25.08 12.57 -0.11
N HIS A 297 24.33 11.52 0.23
CA HIS A 297 24.02 11.13 1.59
C HIS A 297 25.13 10.24 2.17
N GLU A 298 25.35 10.30 3.49
CA GLU A 298 26.39 9.53 4.18
C GLU A 298 26.26 8.01 3.99
N ILE A 299 25.03 7.53 3.81
CA ILE A 299 24.73 6.12 3.54
C ILE A 299 25.36 5.61 2.23
N SER A 300 25.70 6.48 1.26
CA SER A 300 26.34 6.05 0.00
C SER A 300 27.70 5.41 0.23
N ALA A 301 28.41 5.77 1.31
CA ALA A 301 29.70 5.20 1.67
C ALA A 301 29.63 3.72 2.08
N VAL A 302 28.43 3.24 2.47
CA VAL A 302 28.22 1.91 3.06
C VAL A 302 27.14 1.09 2.34
N SER A 303 26.60 1.60 1.22
CA SER A 303 25.50 0.95 0.49
C SER A 303 25.77 0.85 -1.01
N LYS A 304 25.03 -0.05 -1.68
CA LYS A 304 24.94 -0.12 -3.13
C LYS A 304 23.49 0.09 -3.53
N ALA A 305 23.26 0.86 -4.58
CA ALA A 305 21.93 1.16 -5.09
C ALA A 305 21.67 0.40 -6.39
N GLU A 306 20.52 -0.27 -6.48
CA GLU A 306 20.08 -0.99 -7.68
C GLU A 306 18.65 -0.55 -8.03
N ASN A 307 18.36 -0.42 -9.32
CA ASN A 307 17.01 -0.15 -9.81
C ASN A 307 16.39 -1.47 -10.30
N LEU A 308 15.32 -1.92 -9.65
CA LEU A 308 14.69 -3.21 -9.89
C LEU A 308 13.82 -3.27 -11.15
N LEU A 309 13.50 -2.12 -11.75
CA LEU A 309 12.61 -2.00 -12.91
C LEU A 309 13.33 -1.54 -14.19
N ALA A 310 14.67 -1.53 -14.20
CA ALA A 310 15.50 -1.18 -15.35
C ALA A 310 15.95 -2.40 -16.15
#